data_AF-A0A940V9V8-F1
#
_entry.id   AF-A0A940V9V8-F1
#
_cell.length_a   1.000
_cell.length_b   1.000
_cell.length_c   1.000
_cell.angle_alpha   90.00
_cell.angle_beta   90.00
_cell.angle_gamma   90.00
#
_symmetry.space_group_name_H-M   'P 1'
#
loop_
_entity.id
_entity.type
_entity.pdbx_description
1 polymer ?
#
loop_
_entity_poly.entity_id
_entity_poly.type
_entity_poly.pdbx_seq_one_letter_code
_entity_poly.pdbx_strand_id
1 'polypeptide(L)'
;MRVAGNEYSIREAAGAFGDLGTLIPFVVGYITVNHMDPAGILIAFGVFKLWAGLYFKTPVPIQPMKAIGTAAITHGGAITHGAIWASGLFTGVFWLIMGVTGMVGWIARITSRP
;
A
#
# COMPACT_ATOMS: atom_id res chain seq x y z
N MET A 1 -4.83 5.98 -25.55
CA MET A 1 -5.29 4.66 -26.07
C MET A 1 -6.09 3.96 -24.99
N ARG A 2 -7.22 3.31 -25.26
CA ARG A 2 -7.95 2.52 -24.25
C ARG A 2 -7.84 1.03 -24.59
N VAL A 3 -7.36 0.21 -23.65
CA VAL A 3 -7.18 -1.23 -23.84
C VAL A 3 -7.69 -1.97 -22.62
N ALA A 4 -8.49 -3.02 -22.83
CA ALA A 4 -9.00 -3.90 -21.77
C ALA A 4 -9.73 -3.21 -20.59
N GLY A 5 -10.22 -1.99 -20.81
CA GLY A 5 -10.88 -1.15 -19.80
C GLY A 5 -10.00 -0.07 -19.17
N ASN A 6 -8.68 -0.08 -19.44
CA ASN A 6 -7.73 0.92 -18.94
C ASN A 6 -7.51 2.03 -19.96
N GLU A 7 -7.36 3.26 -19.47
CA GLU A 7 -6.94 4.40 -20.29
C GLU A 7 -5.43 4.61 -20.19
N TYR A 8 -4.76 4.64 -21.34
CA TYR A 8 -3.34 4.94 -21.47
C TYR A 8 -3.23 6.31 -22.15
N SER A 9 -3.29 7.36 -21.34
CA SER A 9 -3.08 8.75 -21.76
C SER A 9 -1.98 9.38 -20.90
N ILE A 10 -1.39 10.50 -21.35
CA ILE A 10 -0.40 11.24 -20.56
C ILE A 10 -1.01 11.69 -19.23
N ARG A 11 -2.30 12.03 -19.23
CA ARG A 11 -3.03 12.40 -18.02
C ARG A 11 -3.12 11.23 -17.04
N GLU A 12 -3.38 10.01 -17.52
CA GLU A 12 -3.35 8.83 -16.67
C GLU A 12 -1.93 8.55 -16.13
N ALA A 13 -0.92 8.66 -16.99
CA ALA A 13 0.47 8.47 -16.59
C ALA A 13 0.90 9.48 -15.51
N ALA A 14 0.43 10.73 -15.57
CA ALA A 14 0.67 11.72 -14.53
C ALA A 14 0.05 11.31 -13.18
N GLY A 15 -1.06 10.56 -13.19
CA GLY A 15 -1.68 10.00 -11.99
C GLY A 15 -0.78 9.06 -11.20
N ALA A 16 0.15 8.36 -11.86
CA ALA A 16 1.12 7.48 -11.20
C ALA A 16 2.05 8.22 -10.23
N PHE A 17 2.22 9.54 -10.40
CA PHE A 17 3.04 10.40 -9.54
C PHE A 17 2.25 10.98 -8.36
N GLY A 18 0.92 10.79 -8.32
CA GLY A 18 0.04 11.43 -7.35
C GLY A 18 0.27 11.01 -5.89
N ASP A 19 0.86 9.84 -5.64
CA ASP A 19 1.10 9.33 -4.30
C ASP A 19 2.57 9.46 -3.82
N LEU A 20 3.46 10.00 -4.65
CA LEU A 20 4.89 10.12 -4.35
C LEU A 20 5.19 10.96 -3.11
N GLY A 21 4.38 11.98 -2.83
CA GLY A 21 4.56 12.86 -1.67
C GLY A 21 4.54 12.11 -0.33
N THR A 22 3.88 10.95 -0.27
CA THR A 22 3.89 10.09 0.93
C THR A 22 4.78 8.86 0.74
N LEU A 23 4.85 8.30 -0.46
CA LEU A 23 5.64 7.11 -0.74
C LEU A 23 7.13 7.38 -0.53
N ILE A 24 7.66 8.50 -1.04
CA ILE A 24 9.09 8.81 -0.95
C ILE A 24 9.56 8.94 0.51
N PRO A 25 8.93 9.76 1.38
CA PRO A 25 9.37 9.86 2.77
C PRO A 25 9.37 8.53 3.52
N PHE A 26 8.35 7.69 3.32
CA PHE A 26 8.27 6.38 3.99
C PHE A 26 9.32 5.41 3.45
N VAL A 27 9.50 5.30 2.13
CA VAL A 27 10.50 4.41 1.54
C VAL A 27 11.91 4.83 1.95
N VAL A 28 12.21 6.13 1.94
CA VAL A 28 13.49 6.64 2.45
C VAL A 28 13.65 6.27 3.93
N GLY A 29 12.63 6.47 4.77
CA GLY A 29 12.68 6.09 6.18
C GLY A 29 12.90 4.59 6.41
N TYR A 30 12.27 3.71 5.64
CA TYR A 30 12.52 2.27 5.73
C TYR A 30 13.96 1.89 5.36
N ILE A 31 14.54 2.54 4.36
CA ILE A 31 15.91 2.25 3.92
C ILE A 31 16.93 2.85 4.89
N THR A 32 16.77 4.09 5.31
CA THR A 32 17.78 4.79 6.10
C THR A 32 17.72 4.44 7.58
N VAL A 33 16.52 4.26 8.14
CA VAL A 33 16.33 3.99 9.58
C VAL A 33 16.25 2.50 9.87
N ASN A 34 15.56 1.75 9.03
CA ASN A 34 15.40 0.31 9.23
C ASN A 34 16.41 -0.52 8.43
N HIS A 35 17.26 0.08 7.57
CA HIS A 35 18.21 -0.67 6.73
C HIS A 35 17.56 -1.76 5.89
N MET A 36 16.32 -1.54 5.44
CA MET A 36 15.64 -2.47 4.55
C MET A 36 16.23 -2.44 3.14
N ASP A 37 16.22 -3.59 2.48
CA ASP A 37 16.66 -3.71 1.09
C ASP A 37 15.77 -2.86 0.15
N PRO A 38 16.34 -1.86 -0.55
CA PRO A 38 15.60 -1.00 -1.45
C PRO A 38 14.95 -1.76 -2.61
N ALA A 39 15.64 -2.78 -3.14
CA ALA A 39 15.16 -3.54 -4.29
C ALA A 39 13.89 -4.32 -3.93
N GLY A 40 13.87 -5.02 -2.80
CA GLY A 40 12.71 -5.76 -2.31
C GLY A 40 11.49 -4.87 -2.10
N ILE A 41 11.67 -3.68 -1.51
CA ILE A 41 10.57 -2.72 -1.33
C ILE A 41 10.05 -2.23 -2.69
N LEU A 42 10.92 -1.70 -3.55
CA LEU A 42 10.51 -1.08 -4.81
C LEU A 42 9.89 -2.09 -5.79
N ILE A 43 10.46 -3.30 -5.88
CA ILE A 43 9.93 -4.37 -6.72
C ILE A 43 8.55 -4.81 -6.20
N ALA A 44 8.40 -5.04 -4.90
CA ALA A 44 7.10 -5.42 -4.33
C ALA A 44 6.04 -4.35 -4.60
N PHE A 45 6.34 -3.08 -4.33
CA PHE A 45 5.44 -1.97 -4.64
C PHE A 45 5.08 -1.90 -6.13
N GLY A 46 6.05 -2.05 -7.02
CA GLY A 46 5.84 -2.03 -8.47
C GLY A 46 4.90 -3.15 -8.93
N VAL A 47 5.17 -4.39 -8.51
CA VAL A 47 4.35 -5.56 -8.86
C VAL A 47 2.91 -5.40 -8.35
N PHE A 48 2.72 -5.01 -7.09
CA PHE A 48 1.37 -4.84 -6.53
C PHE A 48 0.63 -3.65 -7.12
N LYS A 49 1.32 -2.54 -7.45
CA LYS A 49 0.70 -1.42 -8.17
C LYS A 49 0.24 -1.82 -9.58
N LEU A 50 1.05 -2.58 -10.30
CA LEU A 50 0.65 -3.14 -11.61
C LEU A 50 -0.56 -4.06 -11.46
N TRP A 51 -0.53 -4.98 -10.49
CA TRP A 51 -1.63 -5.91 -10.26
C TRP A 51 -2.94 -5.21 -9.89
N ALA A 52 -2.88 -4.25 -8.98
CA ALA A 52 -4.04 -3.45 -8.59
C ALA A 52 -4.59 -2.62 -9.76
N GLY A 53 -3.72 -1.99 -10.56
CA GLY A 53 -4.15 -1.26 -11.75
C GLY A 53 -4.82 -2.16 -12.80
N LEU A 54 -4.32 -3.38 -13.00
CA LEU A 54 -4.92 -4.36 -13.91
C LEU A 54 -6.26 -4.93 -13.39
N TYR A 55 -6.36 -5.12 -12.07
CA TYR A 55 -7.54 -5.71 -11.44
C TYR A 55 -8.68 -4.69 -11.26
N PHE A 56 -8.40 -3.54 -10.62
CA PHE A 56 -9.41 -2.52 -10.32
C PHE A 56 -9.70 -1.59 -11.49
N LYS A 57 -8.81 -1.54 -12.49
CA LYS A 57 -8.96 -0.72 -13.71
C LYS A 57 -9.26 0.76 -13.47
N THR A 58 -8.81 1.25 -12.32
CA THR A 58 -8.98 2.64 -11.88
C THR A 58 -7.69 3.09 -11.20
N PRO A 59 -7.29 4.37 -11.33
CA PRO A 59 -6.19 4.93 -10.55
C PRO A 59 -6.48 4.87 -9.06
N VAL A 60 -5.78 3.99 -8.35
CA VAL A 60 -5.84 3.89 -6.90
C VAL A 60 -4.47 4.23 -6.33
N PRO A 61 -4.35 5.23 -5.44
CA PRO A 61 -3.09 5.51 -4.76
C PRO A 61 -2.75 4.35 -3.82
N ILE A 62 -1.56 3.75 -3.96
CA ILE A 62 -1.09 2.65 -3.11
C ILE A 62 0.12 3.14 -2.35
N GLN A 63 -0.12 3.49 -1.09
CA GLN A 63 0.86 4.09 -0.19
C GLN A 63 1.21 3.12 0.95
N PRO A 64 2.40 3.27 1.55
CA PRO A 64 2.69 2.63 2.83
C PRO A 64 1.62 2.98 3.87
N MET A 65 1.15 1.99 4.62
CA MET A 65 0.18 2.22 5.69
C MET A 65 0.85 3.10 6.77
N LYS A 66 0.34 4.32 6.93
CA LYS A 66 0.95 5.34 7.81
C LYS A 66 1.22 4.83 9.22
N ALA A 67 0.30 4.05 9.80
CA ALA A 67 0.48 3.50 11.14
C ALA A 67 1.68 2.54 11.23
N ILE A 68 1.77 1.57 10.31
CA ILE A 68 2.88 0.60 10.27
C ILE A 68 4.19 1.32 9.98
N GLY A 69 4.18 2.23 9.00
CA GLY A 69 5.38 2.96 8.60
C GLY A 69 5.90 3.89 9.68
N THR A 70 5.00 4.60 10.38
CA THR A 70 5.41 5.44 11.51
C THR A 70 5.95 4.60 12.66
N ALA A 71 5.32 3.47 12.99
CA ALA A 71 5.84 2.57 14.03
C ALA A 71 7.24 2.05 13.68
N ALA A 72 7.42 1.57 12.44
CA ALA A 72 8.71 1.07 11.96
C ALA A 72 9.81 2.14 11.97
N ILE A 73 9.51 3.38 11.54
CA ILE A 73 10.51 4.45 11.48
C ILE A 73 10.82 4.98 12.89
N THR A 74 9.82 5.19 13.75
CA THR A 74 10.02 5.75 15.10
C THR A 74 10.76 4.79 16.04
N HIS A 75 10.61 3.48 15.84
CA HIS A 75 11.25 2.44 16.66
C HIS A 75 12.35 1.69 15.89
N GLY A 76 13.15 2.42 15.10
CA GLY A 76 14.28 1.87 14.36
C GLY A 76 15.22 1.06 15.26
N GLY A 77 15.47 -0.20 14.89
CA GLY A 77 16.32 -1.14 15.64
C GLY A 77 15.60 -2.03 16.66
N ALA A 78 14.42 -1.62 17.16
CA ALA A 78 13.60 -2.49 18.02
C ALA A 78 12.62 -3.36 17.19
N ILE A 79 12.14 -2.82 16.07
CA ILE A 79 11.29 -3.55 15.12
C ILE A 79 12.18 -4.24 14.10
N THR A 80 12.06 -5.57 14.01
CA THR A 80 12.82 -6.37 13.04
C THR A 80 12.21 -6.26 11.64
N HIS A 81 13.00 -6.46 10.59
CA HIS A 81 12.48 -6.52 9.21
C HIS A 81 11.35 -7.53 9.07
N GLY A 82 11.50 -8.70 9.71
CA GLY A 82 10.49 -9.75 9.71
C GLY A 82 9.15 -9.28 10.30
N ALA A 83 9.18 -8.45 11.35
CA ALA A 83 7.96 -7.88 11.92
C ALA A 83 7.26 -6.91 10.97
N ILE A 84 8.02 -6.10 10.20
CA ILE A 84 7.46 -5.20 9.19
C ILE A 84 6.75 -6.03 8.09
N TRP A 85 7.41 -7.05 7.56
CA TRP A 85 6.81 -7.96 6.57
C TRP A 85 5.59 -8.70 7.12
N ALA A 86 5.67 -9.23 8.35
CA ALA A 86 4.57 -9.91 9.01
C ALA A 86 3.37 -8.99 9.20
N SER A 87 3.59 -7.72 9.57
CA SER A 87 2.50 -6.73 9.71
C SER A 87 1.78 -6.46 8.39
N GLY A 88 2.52 -6.38 7.27
CA GLY A 88 1.96 -6.22 5.94
C GLY A 88 1.14 -7.44 5.51
N LEU A 89 1.70 -8.64 5.67
CA LEU A 89 1.01 -9.90 5.34
C LEU A 89 -0.24 -10.10 6.21
N PHE A 90 -0.12 -9.89 7.52
CA PHE A 90 -1.23 -9.98 8.46
C PHE A 90 -2.35 -9.01 8.05
N THR A 91 -2.00 -7.75 7.76
CA THR A 91 -2.96 -6.73 7.34
C THR A 91 -3.65 -7.14 6.03
N GLY A 92 -2.91 -7.65 5.05
CA GLY A 92 -3.46 -8.15 3.79
C GLY A 92 -4.43 -9.33 4.00
N VAL A 93 -4.03 -10.35 4.76
CA VAL A 93 -4.87 -11.51 5.07
C VAL A 93 -6.10 -11.10 5.87
N PHE A 94 -5.93 -10.23 6.86
CA PHE A 94 -7.02 -9.71 7.67
C PHE A 94 -8.06 -9.02 6.78
N TRP A 95 -7.65 -8.06 5.95
CA TRP A 95 -8.58 -7.36 5.05
C TRP A 95 -9.20 -8.27 4.00
N LEU A 96 -8.46 -9.28 3.50
CA LEU A 96 -9.01 -10.27 2.57
C LEU A 96 -10.15 -11.07 3.21
N ILE A 97 -9.94 -11.59 4.43
CA ILE A 97 -10.97 -12.33 5.17
C ILE A 97 -12.17 -11.42 5.46
N MET A 98 -11.91 -10.19 5.94
CA MET A 98 -12.97 -9.21 6.21
C MET A 98 -13.80 -8.88 4.97
N GLY A 99 -13.14 -8.75 3.82
CA GLY A 99 -13.78 -8.47 2.53
C GLY A 99 -14.61 -9.65 2.03
N VAL A 100 -14.05 -10.86 2.03
CA VAL A 100 -14.73 -12.08 1.54
C VAL A 100 -15.93 -12.46 2.41
N THR A 101 -15.84 -12.26 3.72
CA THR A 101 -16.95 -12.55 4.66
C THR A 101 -18.06 -11.49 4.65
N GLY A 102 -17.85 -10.34 4.01
CA GLY A 102 -18.79 -9.20 4.04
C GLY A 102 -18.84 -8.47 5.39
N MET A 103 -17.96 -8.81 6.33
CA MET A 103 -17.98 -8.27 7.69
C MET A 103 -17.69 -6.77 7.72
N VAL A 104 -16.92 -6.25 6.77
CA VAL A 104 -16.70 -4.80 6.60
C VAL A 104 -18.03 -4.06 6.43
N GLY A 105 -18.95 -4.61 5.65
CA GLY A 105 -20.27 -4.00 5.41
C GLY A 105 -21.16 -4.03 6.65
N TRP A 106 -21.05 -5.08 7.48
CA TRP A 106 -21.76 -5.15 8.75
C TRP A 106 -21.23 -4.11 9.75
N ILE A 107 -19.91 -4.00 9.90
CA ILE A 107 -19.27 -3.01 10.76
C ILE A 107 -19.63 -1.59 10.32
N ALA A 108 -19.60 -1.31 9.01
CA ALA A 108 -19.95 0.00 8.48
C ALA A 108 -21.41 0.43 8.77
N ARG A 109 -22.32 -0.50 9.06
CA ARG A 109 -23.71 -0.19 9.44
C ARG A 109 -23.85 0.18 10.92
N ILE A 110 -23.00 -0.36 11.78
CA ILE A 110 -23.05 -0.11 13.23
C ILE A 110 -22.19 1.09 13.63
N THR A 111 -21.18 1.44 12.83
CA THR A 111 -20.35 2.63 13.08
C THR A 111 -21.10 3.90 12.70
N SER A 112 -21.24 4.81 13.66
CA SER A 112 -21.81 6.15 13.42
C SER A 112 -20.98 6.90 12.39
N ARG A 113 -21.63 7.41 11.34
CA ARG A 113 -20.98 8.29 10.38
C ARG A 113 -20.69 9.64 11.08
N PRO A 114 -19.45 10.16 10.99
CA PRO A 114 -19.11 11.46 11.54
C PRO A 114 -19.85 12.60 10.83
#